data_AF-A0A931W7Q2-F1
#
_entry.id   AF-A0A931W7Q2-F1
#
_cell.length_a   1.000
_cell.length_b   1.000
_cell.length_c   1.000
_cell.angle_alpha   90.00
_cell.angle_beta   90.00
_cell.angle_gamma   90.00
#
_symmetry.space_group_name_H-M   'P 1'
#
loop_
_entity.id
_entity.type
_entity.pdbx_description
1 polymer ?
#
loop_
_entity_poly.entity_id
_entity_poly.type
_entity_poly.pdbx_seq_one_letter_code
_entity_poly.pdbx_strand_id
1 'polypeptide(L)' 'MQDKDNAMMHLKSHQNYPATKDQLVAECSNLSDFSEEDKKWFMQNLPEGTYSSADEVIKALGWSEQGSNMQGGQGQVA' A
#
# COMPACT_ATOMS: atom_id res chain seq x y z
N MET A 1 -3.98 -2.45 -6.37
CA MET A 1 -4.55 -1.11 -6.19
C MET A 1 -4.39 -0.38 -7.51
N GLN A 2 -5.50 0.13 -8.04
CA GLN A 2 -5.60 0.81 -9.31
C GLN A 2 -5.21 2.30 -9.15
N ASP A 3 -5.76 2.98 -8.13
CA ASP A 3 -5.50 4.40 -7.86
C ASP A 3 -4.28 4.64 -6.94
N LYS A 4 -3.10 4.24 -7.42
CA LYS A 4 -1.84 4.39 -6.68
C LYS A 4 -1.52 5.85 -6.38
N ASP A 5 -1.75 6.76 -7.33
CA ASP A 5 -1.44 8.19 -7.17
C ASP A 5 -2.24 8.83 -6.04
N ASN A 6 -3.55 8.54 -5.96
CA ASN A 6 -4.39 9.02 -4.88
C ASN A 6 -3.96 8.43 -3.53
N ALA A 7 -3.58 7.14 -3.51
CA ALA A 7 -3.08 6.50 -2.30
C ALA A 7 -1.76 7.11 -1.81
N MET A 8 -0.82 7.38 -2.74
CA MET A 8 0.43 8.07 -2.44
C MET A 8 0.20 9.48 -1.90
N MET A 9 -0.76 10.23 -2.47
CA MET A 9 -1.14 11.54 -1.96
C MET A 9 -1.69 11.45 -0.53
N HIS A 10 -2.59 10.50 -0.25
CA HIS A 10 -3.14 10.30 1.09
C HIS A 10 -2.07 9.96 2.12
N LEU A 11 -1.15 9.07 1.77
CA LEU A 11 -0.02 8.72 2.62
C LEU A 11 0.86 9.95 2.91
N LYS A 12 1.15 10.78 1.90
CA LYS A 12 2.02 11.95 2.06
C LYS A 12 1.38 13.13 2.79
N SER A 13 0.09 13.37 2.59
CA SER A 13 -0.58 14.60 3.03
C SER A 13 -1.49 14.41 4.24
N HIS A 14 -2.03 13.20 4.46
CA HIS A 14 -3.05 12.96 5.46
C HIS A 14 -2.63 11.96 6.54
N GLN A 15 -1.62 11.14 6.31
CA GLN A 15 -1.14 10.21 7.33
C GLN A 15 -0.11 10.81 8.26
N ASN A 16 -0.31 10.53 9.54
CA ASN A 16 0.65 10.85 10.58
C ASN A 16 1.60 9.67 10.78
N TYR A 17 2.89 9.97 10.89
CA TYR A 17 3.92 8.98 11.11
C TYR A 17 4.66 9.24 12.44
N PRO A 18 5.19 8.18 13.10
CA PRO A 18 5.21 6.78 12.68
C PRO A 18 3.84 6.09 12.76
N ALA A 19 3.55 5.19 11.81
CA ALA A 19 2.31 4.42 11.73
C ALA A 19 2.57 2.94 11.45
N THR A 20 1.81 2.06 12.09
CA THR A 20 1.87 0.61 11.84
C THR A 20 1.03 0.21 10.64
N LYS A 21 1.27 -0.99 10.09
CA LYS A 21 0.40 -1.59 9.07
C LYS A 21 -1.08 -1.53 9.47
N ASP A 22 -1.42 -1.94 10.69
CA ASP A 22 -2.81 -1.95 11.15
C ASP A 22 -3.43 -0.55 11.17
N GLN A 23 -2.66 0.46 11.59
CA GLN A 23 -3.12 1.86 11.55
C GLN A 23 -3.34 2.32 10.11
N LEU A 24 -2.39 2.09 9.21
CA LEU A 24 -2.51 2.46 7.80
C LEU A 24 -3.69 1.74 7.12
N VAL A 25 -3.94 0.47 7.47
CA VAL A 25 -5.07 -0.32 6.98
C VAL A 25 -6.40 0.19 7.52
N ALA A 26 -6.47 0.52 8.81
CA ALA A 26 -7.68 1.06 9.42
C ALA A 26 -8.04 2.42 8.80
N GLU A 27 -7.04 3.28 8.63
CA GLU A 27 -7.18 4.56 7.95
C GLU A 27 -7.63 4.37 6.50
N CYS A 28 -6.95 3.50 5.74
CA CYS A 28 -7.30 3.19 4.36
C CYS A 28 -8.73 2.60 4.24
N SER A 29 -9.16 1.79 5.21
CA SER A 29 -10.52 1.23 5.24
C SER A 29 -11.60 2.30 5.39
N ASN A 30 -11.30 3.39 6.10
CA ASN A 30 -12.20 4.53 6.30
C ASN A 30 -12.25 5.49 5.09
N LEU A 31 -11.33 5.40 4.14
CA LEU A 31 -11.32 6.25 2.96
C LEU A 31 -12.43 5.82 2.00
N SER A 32 -13.38 6.71 1.73
CA SER A 32 -14.49 6.44 0.80
C SER A 32 -14.07 6.62 -0.67
N ASP A 33 -12.93 7.27 -0.91
CA ASP A 33 -12.33 7.49 -2.23
C ASP A 33 -11.72 6.22 -2.86
N PHE A 34 -11.54 5.15 -2.10
CA PHE A 34 -11.00 3.88 -2.60
C PHE A 34 -12.03 2.77 -2.64
N SER A 35 -11.96 1.97 -3.71
CA SER A 35 -12.78 0.77 -3.85
C SER A 35 -12.42 -0.30 -2.81
N GLU A 36 -13.32 -1.24 -2.55
CA GLU A 36 -13.02 -2.38 -1.66
C GLU A 36 -11.86 -3.24 -2.18
N GLU A 37 -11.70 -3.34 -3.50
CA GLU A 37 -10.59 -4.07 -4.13
C GLU A 37 -9.25 -3.39 -3.83
N ASP A 38 -9.20 -2.07 -3.93
CA ASP A 38 -8.01 -1.28 -3.62
C ASP A 38 -7.61 -1.40 -2.15
N LYS A 39 -8.59 -1.31 -1.26
CA LYS A 39 -8.40 -1.52 0.19
C LYS A 39 -7.85 -2.90 0.49
N LYS A 40 -8.46 -3.95 -0.08
CA LYS A 40 -7.98 -5.34 0.09
C LYS A 40 -6.57 -5.52 -0.45
N TRP A 41 -6.27 -4.96 -1.63
CA TRP A 41 -4.93 -5.03 -2.20
C TRP A 41 -3.90 -4.37 -1.26
N PHE A 42 -4.21 -3.19 -0.73
CA PHE A 42 -3.33 -2.48 0.21
C PHE A 42 -3.07 -3.32 1.46
N MET A 43 -4.11 -3.90 2.05
CA MET A 43 -3.99 -4.79 3.22
C MET A 43 -3.11 -6.03 2.98
N GLN A 44 -3.23 -6.63 1.78
CA GLN A 44 -2.52 -7.85 1.43
C GLN A 44 -1.07 -7.60 0.99
N ASN A 45 -0.80 -6.47 0.35
CA ASN A 45 0.53 -6.17 -0.21
C ASN A 45 1.39 -5.30 0.70
N LEU A 46 0.80 -4.58 1.67
CA LEU A 46 1.57 -3.86 2.68
C LEU A 46 2.17 -4.87 3.68
N PRO A 47 3.50 -5.00 3.78
CA PRO A 47 4.11 -5.87 4.78
C PRO A 47 3.82 -5.37 6.20
N GLU A 48 3.81 -6.29 7.15
CA GLU A 48 3.70 -5.93 8.56
C GLU A 48 4.94 -5.15 9.00
N GLY A 49 4.74 -4.05 9.72
CA GLY A 49 5.83 -3.17 10.12
C GLY A 49 5.32 -1.83 10.66
N THR A 50 6.28 -1.04 11.13
CA THR A 50 6.08 0.37 11.49
C THR A 50 6.83 1.21 10.48
N TYR A 51 6.12 2.17 9.89
CA TYR A 51 6.64 3.06 8.87
C TYR A 51 6.81 4.44 9.49
N SER A 52 7.96 5.07 9.28
CA SER A 52 8.28 6.40 9.80
C SER A 52 7.88 7.51 8.84
N SER A 53 7.54 7.17 7.59
CA SER A 53 7.14 8.13 6.56
C SER A 53 6.37 7.45 5.42
N ALA A 54 5.70 8.27 4.61
CA ALA A 54 4.98 7.81 3.42
C ALA A 54 5.91 7.12 2.41
N ASP A 55 7.13 7.63 2.22
CA ASP A 55 8.10 7.05 1.29
C ASP A 55 8.47 5.60 1.68
N GLU A 56 8.51 5.27 2.97
CA GLU A 56 8.74 3.87 3.40
C GLU A 56 7.56 2.96 3.02
N VAL A 57 6.33 3.44 3.15
CA VAL A 57 5.12 2.70 2.72
C VAL A 57 5.14 2.49 1.21
N ILE A 58 5.40 3.55 0.45
CA ILE A 58 5.47 3.53 -1.02
C ILE A 58 6.55 2.56 -1.50
N LYS A 59 7.72 2.60 -0.86
CA LYS A 59 8.82 1.67 -1.15
C LYS A 59 8.47 0.23 -0.80
N ALA A 60 7.82 0.00 0.34
CA ALA A 60 7.38 -1.33 0.77
C ALA A 60 6.34 -1.94 -0.18
N LEU A 61 5.48 -1.11 -0.77
CA LEU A 61 4.50 -1.50 -1.78
C LEU A 61 5.07 -1.61 -3.20
N GLY A 62 6.36 -1.32 -3.38
CA GLY A 62 7.02 -1.36 -4.70
C GLY A 62 6.50 -0.30 -5.67
N TRP A 63 5.96 0.81 -5.18
CA TRP A 63 5.41 1.91 -6.00
C TRP A 63 6.43 2.95 -6.43
N SER A 64 7.68 2.86 -5.95
CA SER A 64 8.79 3.67 -6.47
C SER A 64 9.02 3.39 -7.95
N GLU A 65 9.39 4.42 -8.72
CA GLU A 65 9.46 4.48 -10.21
C GLU A 65 10.30 3.43 -10.97
N GLN A 66 10.74 2.35 -10.31
CA GLN A 66 11.41 1.21 -10.92
C GLN A 66 10.88 -0.08 -10.31
N GLY A 67 9.81 -0.66 -10.89
CA GLY A 67 9.27 -1.91 -10.34
C GLY A 67 7.98 -2.46 -10.94
N SER A 68 7.64 -2.15 -12.19
CA SER A 68 6.44 -2.70 -12.86
C SER A 68 6.50 -4.20 -13.18
N ASN A 69 7.39 -5.00 -12.58
CA ASN A 69 7.53 -6.40 -12.95
C ASN A 69 8.17 -7.25 -11.85
N MET A 70 7.34 -7.89 -11.00
CA MET A 70 7.60 -9.18 -10.33
C MET A 70 6.47 -9.50 -9.33
N GLN A 71 5.22 -9.64 -9.80
CA GLN A 71 4.20 -10.37 -9.04
C GLN A 71 3.39 -11.23 -9.99
N GLY A 72 3.97 -12.41 -10.25
CA GLY A 72 3.41 -13.49 -11.04
C GLY A 72 4.08 -14.80 -10.68
N GLY A 73 4.34 -15.02 -9.39
CA GLY A 73 4.77 -16.32 -8.87
C GLY A 73 3.59 -17.29 -8.85
N GLN A 74 3.08 -17.68 -10.01
CA GLN A 74 2.33 -18.92 -10.14
C GLN A 74 3.36 -20.04 -10.22
N GLY A 75 3.45 -20.82 -9.15
CA GLY A 75 4.27 -22.02 -9.12
C GLY A 75 3.91 -22.93 -10.29
N GLN A 76 4.93 -23.35 -11.02
CA GLN A 76 4.88 -24.51 -11.90
C GLN A 76 4.40 -25.71 -11.07
N VAL A 77 3.32 -26.35 -11.53
CA VAL A 77 3.07 -27.75 -11.24
C VAL A 77 3.41 -28.54 -12.51
N ALA A 78 4.27 -29.53 -12.32
CA ALA A 78 4.89 -30.38 -13.33
C ALA A 78 3.89 -31.29 -14.05
#